data_AF-A0A6G3ZYJ1-F1
#
_entry.id   AF-A0A6G3ZYJ1-F1
#
_cell.length_a   1.000
_cell.length_b   1.000
_cell.length_c   1.000
_cell.angle_alpha   90.00
_cell.angle_beta   90.00
_cell.angle_gamma   90.00
#
_symmetry.space_group_name_H-M   'P 1'
#
loop_
_entity.id
_entity.type
_entity.pdbx_description
1 polymer ?
#
loop_
_entity_poly.entity_id
_entity_poly.type
_entity_poly.pdbx_seq_one_letter_code
_entity_poly.pdbx_strand_id
1 'polypeptide(L)'
;MKDMVQFGIRIRRLRQQHNYSLRELGERSGVSYSFINSIENNRFNPSRETVISLADALNASDKNELLLLAGFAPTEDDSIESPAGSGHGEVDDPEVSLFFKDFKNAPKERRDEMLRFWNFIKDQQQARKPDSRQ
;
A
#
# COMPACT_ATOMS: atom_id res chain seq x y z
N MET A 1 7.38 19.34 5.81
CA MET A 1 8.79 19.19 5.37
C MET A 1 9.05 17.70 5.26
N LYS A 2 9.67 17.23 4.19
CA LYS A 2 9.94 15.81 3.98
C LYS A 2 11.07 15.34 4.90
N ASP A 3 10.82 14.32 5.72
CA ASP A 3 11.80 13.72 6.62
C ASP A 3 11.71 12.19 6.55
N MET A 4 12.52 11.62 5.65
CA MET A 4 12.53 10.18 5.40
C MET A 4 13.16 9.35 6.52
N VAL A 5 14.03 9.96 7.33
CA VAL A 5 14.61 9.29 8.49
C VAL A 5 13.52 9.06 9.53
N GLN A 6 12.77 10.11 9.85
CA GLN A 6 11.65 10.00 10.79
C GLN A 6 10.53 9.12 10.26
N PHE A 7 10.24 9.17 8.95
CA PHE A 7 9.30 8.24 8.32
C PHE A 7 9.66 6.77 8.56
N GLY A 8 10.91 6.38 8.25
CA GLY A 8 11.36 5.00 8.44
C GLY A 8 11.30 4.54 9.91
N ILE A 9 11.69 5.43 10.84
CA ILE A 9 11.59 5.19 12.29
C ILE A 9 10.13 5.00 12.70
N ARG A 10 9.21 5.83 12.20
CA ARG A 10 7.78 5.77 12.52
C ARG A 10 7.15 4.47 12.04
N ILE A 11 7.43 4.05 10.81
CA ILE A 11 6.98 2.77 10.25
C ILE A 11 7.48 1.60 11.12
N ARG A 12 8.77 1.58 11.48
CA ARG A 12 9.33 0.53 12.35
C ARG A 12 8.62 0.48 13.71
N ARG A 13 8.40 1.64 14.32
CA ARG A 13 7.75 1.74 15.63
C ARG A 13 6.32 1.23 15.58
N LEU A 14 5.51 1.69 14.63
CA LEU A 14 4.14 1.23 14.45
C LEU A 14 4.10 -0.27 14.21
N ARG A 15 4.95 -0.79 13.32
CA ARG A 15 5.03 -2.23 13.04
C ARG A 15 5.31 -3.04 14.32
N GLN A 16 6.25 -2.58 15.15
CA GLN A 16 6.58 -3.23 16.42
C GLN A 16 5.46 -3.11 17.46
N GLN A 17 4.76 -1.97 17.53
CA GLN A 17 3.60 -1.80 18.43
C GLN A 17 2.47 -2.78 18.10
N HIS A 18 2.29 -3.10 16.82
CA HIS A 18 1.35 -4.10 16.34
C HIS A 18 1.88 -5.55 16.41
N ASN A 19 3.10 -5.77 16.91
CA ASN A 19 3.80 -7.07 16.90
C ASN A 19 3.91 -7.72 15.52
N TYR A 20 3.97 -6.93 14.45
CA TYR A 20 4.14 -7.44 13.09
C TYR A 20 5.62 -7.69 12.79
N SER A 21 5.93 -8.83 12.21
CA SER A 21 7.16 -9.04 11.45
C SER A 21 7.12 -8.21 10.15
N LEU A 22 8.27 -8.05 9.51
CA LEU A 22 8.35 -7.40 8.18
C LEU A 22 7.52 -8.15 7.13
N ARG A 23 7.38 -9.47 7.26
CA ARG A 23 6.59 -10.31 6.35
C ARG A 23 5.10 -10.09 6.56
N GLU A 24 4.64 -10.07 7.82
CA GLU A 24 3.23 -9.83 8.14
C GLU A 24 2.78 -8.43 7.74
N LEU A 25 3.60 -7.40 7.97
CA LEU A 25 3.29 -6.06 7.46
C LEU A 25 3.24 -6.04 5.93
N GLY A 26 4.15 -6.78 5.28
CA GLY A 26 4.15 -6.86 3.83
C GLY A 26 2.91 -7.55 3.25
N GLU A 27 2.46 -8.63 3.89
CA GLU A 27 1.22 -9.31 3.51
C GLU A 27 -0.01 -8.42 3.71
N ARG A 28 -0.04 -7.62 4.79
CA ARG A 28 -1.16 -6.70 5.10
C ARG A 28 -1.20 -5.49 4.18
N SER A 29 -0.05 -4.91 3.85
CA SER A 29 0.05 -3.69 3.05
C SER A 29 0.17 -3.96 1.54
N GLY A 30 0.41 -5.21 1.12
CA GLY A 30 0.77 -5.53 -0.27
C GLY A 30 2.17 -5.05 -0.68
N VAL A 31 2.98 -4.58 0.27
CA VAL A 31 4.34 -4.09 0.05
C VAL A 31 5.35 -5.17 0.40
N SER A 32 6.37 -5.41 -0.43
CA SER A 32 7.32 -6.49 -0.14
C SER A 32 8.13 -6.23 1.15
N TYR A 33 8.43 -7.29 1.90
CA TYR A 33 9.19 -7.20 3.15
C TYR A 33 10.57 -6.54 2.96
N SER A 34 11.22 -6.77 1.82
CA SER A 34 12.53 -6.20 1.48
C SER A 34 12.46 -4.70 1.23
N PHE A 35 11.32 -4.23 0.71
CA PHE A 35 11.05 -2.82 0.52
C PHE A 35 10.72 -2.13 1.84
N ILE A 36 9.88 -2.74 2.68
CA ILE A 36 9.62 -2.27 4.05
C ILE A 36 10.93 -2.19 4.84
N ASN A 37 11.79 -3.21 4.76
CA ASN A 37 13.09 -3.18 5.39
C ASN A 37 13.97 -2.03 4.86
N SER A 38 13.92 -1.73 3.56
CA SER A 38 14.67 -0.61 2.99
C SER A 38 14.12 0.74 3.45
N ILE A 39 12.81 0.87 3.59
CA ILE A 39 12.13 2.05 4.16
C ILE A 39 12.56 2.28 5.62
N GLU A 40 12.46 1.25 6.47
CA GLU A 40 12.81 1.38 7.91
C GLU A 40 14.28 1.72 8.15
N ASN A 41 15.14 1.45 7.18
CA ASN A 41 16.57 1.76 7.23
C ASN A 41 16.94 2.96 6.34
N ASN A 42 15.96 3.77 5.91
CA ASN A 42 16.14 5.00 5.13
C ASN A 42 16.95 4.80 3.83
N ARG A 43 16.77 3.67 3.16
CA ARG A 43 17.43 3.33 1.88
C ARG A 43 16.51 3.49 0.66
N PHE A 44 15.24 3.82 0.87
CA PHE A 44 14.27 3.96 -0.21
C PHE A 44 13.23 5.03 0.10
N ASN A 45 12.81 5.76 -0.93
CA ASN A 45 11.76 6.77 -0.84
C ASN A 45 10.44 6.24 -1.47
N PRO A 46 9.41 5.90 -0.67
CA PRO A 46 8.18 5.29 -1.16
C PRO A 46 7.33 6.24 -2.01
N SER A 47 6.43 5.68 -2.83
CA SER A 47 5.37 6.46 -3.50
C SER A 47 4.26 6.83 -2.52
N ARG A 48 3.37 7.77 -2.91
CA ARG A 48 2.21 8.15 -2.10
C ARG A 48 1.32 6.95 -1.80
N GLU A 49 1.06 6.13 -2.81
CA GLU A 49 0.24 4.91 -2.70
C GLU A 49 0.88 3.92 -1.73
N THR A 50 2.19 3.74 -1.78
CA THR A 50 2.91 2.89 -0.82
C THR A 50 2.76 3.40 0.61
N VAL A 51 2.84 4.72 0.82
CA VAL A 51 2.64 5.34 2.14
C VAL A 51 1.23 5.07 2.65
N ILE A 52 0.22 5.22 1.79
CA ILE A 52 -1.18 4.95 2.12
C ILE A 52 -1.36 3.47 2.48
N SER A 53 -0.88 2.55 1.66
CA SER A 53 -1.01 1.11 1.92
C SER A 53 -0.31 0.69 3.22
N LEU A 54 0.84 1.29 3.55
CA LEU A 54 1.50 1.05 4.82
C LEU A 54 0.72 1.65 5.99
N ALA A 55 0.18 2.86 5.84
CA ALA A 55 -0.63 3.51 6.87
C ALA A 55 -1.91 2.70 7.18
N ASP A 56 -2.63 2.26 6.15
CA ASP A 56 -3.84 1.45 6.30
C ASP A 56 -3.54 0.12 7.02
N ALA A 57 -2.42 -0.52 6.68
CA ALA A 57 -1.99 -1.75 7.33
C ALA A 57 -1.49 -1.57 8.78
N LEU A 58 -1.03 -0.37 9.13
CA LEU A 58 -0.45 0.00 10.44
C LEU A 58 -1.41 0.77 11.34
N ASN A 59 -2.67 0.94 10.91
CA ASN A 59 -3.73 1.78 11.50
C ASN A 59 -3.80 3.20 10.91
N ALA A 60 -4.99 3.57 10.44
CA ALA A 60 -5.23 4.81 9.68
C ALA A 60 -5.09 6.10 10.51
N SER A 61 -5.06 6.03 11.83
CA SER A 61 -4.88 7.19 12.72
C SER A 61 -3.60 7.97 12.44
N ASP A 62 -2.57 7.29 11.96
CA ASP A 62 -1.25 7.85 11.69
C ASP A 62 -1.05 8.23 10.22
N LYS A 63 -2.07 8.06 9.37
CA LYS A 63 -1.98 8.25 7.90
C LYS A 63 -1.52 9.65 7.53
N ASN A 64 -2.12 10.69 8.11
CA ASN A 64 -1.76 12.08 7.81
C ASN A 64 -0.32 12.40 8.23
N GLU A 65 0.11 11.90 9.40
CA GLU A 65 1.49 12.04 9.86
C GLU A 65 2.46 11.37 8.88
N LEU A 66 2.18 10.12 8.50
CA LEU A 66 3.00 9.35 7.57
C LEU A 66 3.10 10.00 6.18
N LEU A 67 2.00 10.56 5.67
CA LEU A 67 1.99 11.32 4.42
C LEU A 67 2.88 12.56 4.51
N LEU A 68 2.73 13.36 5.57
CA LEU A 68 3.52 14.58 5.78
C LEU A 68 5.02 14.28 5.89
N LEU A 69 5.40 13.23 6.63
CA LEU A 69 6.79 12.78 6.78
C LEU A 69 7.38 12.33 5.43
N ALA A 70 6.61 11.62 4.62
CA ALA A 70 7.01 11.22 3.27
C ALA A 70 7.03 12.37 2.24
N GLY A 71 6.49 13.54 2.62
CA GLY A 71 6.44 14.75 1.78
C GLY A 71 5.19 14.87 0.91
N PHE A 72 4.11 14.17 1.26
CA PHE A 72 2.81 14.27 0.60
C PHE A 72 1.85 15.08 1.46
N ALA A 73 1.06 15.94 0.83
CA ALA A 73 -0.03 16.63 1.50
C ALA A 73 -1.18 15.64 1.73
N PRO A 74 -1.73 15.55 2.96
CA PRO A 74 -2.99 14.86 3.20
C PRO A 74 -4.12 15.51 2.41
N THR A 75 -4.97 14.70 1.80
CA THR A 75 -6.19 15.12 1.09
C THR A 75 -7.42 14.74 1.88
N GLU A 76 -8.57 15.37 1.59
CA GLU A 76 -9.84 15.07 2.28
C GLU A 76 -10.20 13.58 2.20
N ASP A 77 -9.93 12.94 1.04
CA ASP A 77 -10.10 11.50 0.81
C ASP A 77 -9.25 10.59 1.71
N ASP A 78 -8.14 11.09 2.28
CA ASP A 78 -7.29 10.28 3.17
C ASP A 78 -7.89 10.15 4.59
N SER A 79 -8.86 11.00 4.94
CA SER A 79 -9.29 11.24 6.33
C SER A 79 -10.23 10.18 6.90
N ILE A 80 -10.73 9.23 6.10
CA ILE A 80 -11.90 8.41 6.46
C ILE A 80 -11.71 6.96 6.04
N GLU A 81 -10.92 6.16 6.79
CA GLU A 81 -11.15 4.70 6.90
C GLU A 81 -10.60 4.19 8.24
N SER A 82 -11.42 4.21 9.29
CA SER A 82 -11.17 3.40 10.49
C SER A 82 -11.73 2.00 10.27
N PRO A 83 -10.95 0.90 10.39
CA PRO A 83 -11.48 -0.44 10.26
C PRO A 83 -12.11 -0.88 11.58
N ALA A 84 -13.25 -0.26 11.91
CA ALA A 84 -14.26 -0.86 12.77
C ALA A 84 -15.55 -1.02 11.94
N GLY A 85 -15.42 -1.76 10.84
CA GLY A 85 -16.53 -2.01 9.94
C GLY A 85 -16.06 -2.94 8.84
N SER A 86 -16.57 -4.17 8.86
CA SER A 86 -16.69 -5.02 7.68
C SER A 86 -17.47 -4.27 6.60
N GLY A 87 -16.77 -3.43 5.83
CA GLY A 87 -17.28 -2.78 4.64
C GLY A 87 -16.70 -3.49 3.43
N HIS A 88 -17.43 -4.44 2.88
CA HIS A 88 -17.37 -4.60 1.43
C HIS A 88 -17.75 -3.23 0.88
N GLY A 89 -16.80 -2.47 0.34
CA GLY A 89 -17.15 -1.51 -0.70
C GLY A 89 -17.92 -2.34 -1.71
N GLU A 90 -19.20 -2.06 -1.90
CA GLU A 90 -20.01 -2.74 -2.89
C GLU A 90 -19.34 -2.48 -4.23
N VAL A 91 -18.58 -3.47 -4.66
CA VAL A 91 -18.10 -3.55 -6.03
C VAL A 91 -19.35 -3.88 -6.83
N ASP A 92 -20.03 -2.84 -7.33
CA ASP A 92 -21.26 -2.95 -8.14
C ASP A 92 -21.02 -3.65 -9.49
N ASP A 93 -19.77 -4.06 -9.74
CA ASP A 93 -19.37 -4.90 -10.84
C ASP A 93 -19.34 -6.39 -10.42
N PRO A 94 -20.22 -7.24 -10.97
CA PRO A 94 -20.27 -8.67 -10.66
C PRO A 94 -18.98 -9.43 -11.00
N GLU A 95 -18.25 -9.00 -12.05
CA GLU A 95 -17.03 -9.65 -12.52
C GLU A 95 -15.87 -9.35 -11.57
N VAL A 96 -15.77 -8.10 -11.12
CA VAL A 96 -14.75 -7.68 -10.15
C VAL A 96 -15.01 -8.31 -8.78
N SER A 97 -16.28 -8.40 -8.36
CA SER A 97 -16.67 -9.12 -7.14
C SER A 97 -16.27 -10.60 -7.18
N LEU A 98 -16.50 -11.27 -8.31
CA LEU A 98 -16.12 -12.66 -8.51
C LEU A 98 -14.60 -12.83 -8.51
N PHE A 99 -13.87 -11.93 -9.17
CA PHE A 99 -12.41 -11.92 -9.15
C PHE A 99 -11.86 -11.86 -7.73
N PHE A 100 -12.36 -10.97 -6.87
CA PHE A 100 -11.90 -10.88 -5.48
C PHE A 100 -12.21 -12.13 -4.67
N LYS A 101 -13.35 -12.78 -4.91
CA LYS A 101 -13.74 -14.04 -4.27
C LYS A 101 -12.80 -15.17 -4.68
N ASP A 102 -12.51 -15.30 -5.97
CA ASP A 102 -11.62 -16.34 -6.50
C ASP A 102 -10.16 -16.10 -6.09
N PHE A 103 -9.73 -14.84 -6.12
CA PHE A 103 -8.41 -14.44 -5.64
C PHE A 103 -8.21 -14.80 -4.17
N LYS A 104 -9.16 -14.45 -3.28
CA LYS A 104 -9.05 -14.77 -1.84
C LYS A 104 -8.98 -16.27 -1.56
N ASN A 105 -9.70 -17.08 -2.33
CA ASN A 105 -9.75 -18.54 -2.14
C ASN A 105 -8.65 -19.30 -2.91
N ALA A 106 -7.86 -18.62 -3.75
CA ALA A 106 -6.84 -19.26 -4.56
C ALA A 106 -5.60 -19.69 -3.75
N PRO A 107 -4.94 -20.80 -4.15
CA PRO A 107 -3.63 -21.18 -3.64
C PRO A 107 -2.62 -20.03 -3.78
N LYS A 108 -1.64 -19.98 -2.87
CA LYS A 108 -0.66 -18.87 -2.81
C LYS A 108 0.06 -18.66 -4.14
N GLU A 109 0.49 -19.73 -4.80
CA GLU A 109 1.16 -19.66 -6.11
C GLU A 109 0.30 -18.97 -7.17
N ARG A 110 -1.00 -19.31 -7.23
CA ARG A 110 -1.94 -18.70 -8.17
C ARG A 110 -2.18 -17.22 -7.85
N ARG A 111 -2.29 -16.86 -6.56
CA ARG A 111 -2.40 -15.44 -6.15
C ARG A 111 -1.16 -14.66 -6.56
N ASP A 112 0.04 -15.22 -6.37
CA ASP A 112 1.30 -14.58 -6.73
C ASP A 112 1.40 -14.36 -8.25
N GLU A 113 0.95 -15.31 -9.06
CA GLU A 113 0.87 -15.15 -10.53
C GLU A 113 -0.12 -14.05 -10.94
N MET A 114 -1.31 -14.02 -10.33
CA MET A 114 -2.32 -12.98 -10.60
C MET A 114 -1.80 -11.59 -10.25
N LEU A 115 -1.06 -11.44 -9.14
CA LEU A 115 -0.43 -10.18 -8.75
C LEU A 115 0.69 -9.76 -9.71
N ARG A 116 1.51 -10.72 -10.19
CA ARG A 116 2.53 -10.45 -11.22
C ARG A 116 1.91 -9.91 -12.50
N PHE A 117 0.82 -10.53 -12.96
CA PHE A 117 0.11 -10.11 -14.16
C PHE A 117 -0.54 -8.72 -13.99
N TRP A 118 -1.16 -8.48 -12.83
CA TRP A 118 -1.73 -7.17 -12.49
C TRP A 118 -0.66 -6.06 -12.51
N ASN A 119 0.50 -6.31 -11.90
CA ASN A 119 1.61 -5.37 -11.92
C ASN A 119 2.15 -5.14 -13.33
N PHE A 120 2.23 -6.19 -14.16
CA PHE A 120 2.59 -6.06 -15.56
C PHE A 120 1.63 -5.15 -16.33
N ILE A 121 0.31 -5.30 -16.15
CA ILE A 121 -0.69 -4.42 -16.78
C ILE A 121 -0.51 -2.97 -16.32
N LYS A 122 -0.30 -2.74 -15.01
CA LYS A 122 -0.09 -1.40 -14.46
C LYS A 122 1.14 -0.73 -15.07
N ASP A 123 2.23 -1.47 -15.26
CA ASP A 123 3.46 -0.97 -15.86
C ASP A 123 3.27 -0.63 -17.36
N GLN A 124 2.51 -1.45 -18.09
CA GLN A 124 2.18 -1.20 -19.51
C GLN A 124 1.29 0.04 -19.69
N GLN A 125 0.37 0.31 -18.76
CA GLN A 125 -0.47 1.51 -18.79
C GLN A 125 0.32 2.79 -18.45
N GLN A 126 1.33 2.71 -17.57
CA GLN A 126 2.23 3.83 -17.29
C GLN A 126 3.15 4.19 -18.47
N ALA A 127 3.52 3.20 -19.30
CA ALA A 127 4.35 3.40 -20.48
C ALA A 127 3.60 4.04 -21.68
N ARG A 128 2.27 4.22 -21.60
CA ARG A 128 1.43 4.82 -22.67
C ARG A 128 1.05 6.28 -22.43
N LYS A 129 1.76 7.05 -21.58
CA LYS A 129 1.57 8.51 -21.60
C LYS A 129 2.08 9.08 -22.94
N PRO A 130 1.27 9.88 -23.67
CA PRO A 130 1.61 10.30 -25.02
C PRO A 130 2.78 11.28 -24.97
N ASP A 131 3.75 11.07 -25.86
CA ASP A 131 4.68 12.10 -26.30
C ASP A 131 3.86 13.18 -27.03
N SER A 132 3.33 14.14 -26.28
CA SER A 132 2.81 15.38 -26.84
C SER A 132 4.02 16.22 -27.28
N ARG A 133 4.55 15.90 -28.46
CA ARG A 133 5.48 16.75 -29.19
C ARG A 133 4.75 17.99 -29.70
N GLN A 134 5.25 19.09 -29.17
CA GLN A 134 5.58 20.36 -29.85
C GLN A 134 5.57 20.33 -31.38
#